data_AF-A0A2V9H767-F1
#
_entry.id   AF-A0A2V9H767-F1
#
_cell.length_a   1.000
_cell.length_b   1.000
_cell.length_c   1.000
_cell.angle_alpha   90.00
_cell.angle_beta   90.00
_cell.angle_gamma   90.00
#
_symmetry.space_group_name_H-M   'P 1'
#
loop_
_entity.id
_entity.type
_entity.pdbx_description
1 polymer ?
#
loop_
_entity_poly.entity_id
_entity_poly.type
_entity_poly.pdbx_seq_one_letter_code
_entity_poly.pdbx_strand_id
1 'polypeptide(L)'
;VQLIPYLDAPSHVAFVLKHPQYAPLRAFPSSNYEFCVTNPETYKLLFGMYDDLLEATKGSKYFVLSTDEPYYVGLAGNSQCDEVTRAHTLGSVGRLLAEFITKSADYLHERGRTVSFWGEYPLKSEEISALPSHLVNGEVYGPEFDSVYKKHGIRQLVYTSTQGEEPLFPNYYILPSARRLHAKSARNGRVTDMFNLISFTPARQNADLMGAFVAGWADAGLHPQTFWLGYATGPATAWHPASASPAELMSSFYDLFYGPGAQNMGRLYQLLSEQAQIWDDTWETSPSSARTPIWGNSDRIFDPPKPAIDQTLPPLPVPSAANLAISRDWMKENARRLEIAATALTENDELLDLLYANLKNVSHNQYNLEVFLSIAGLCRQNLEMILELGQMSELLKTAQAAVSQGNASEAIESLDEALNTAAGIQRRRNRALQDATTTWYRTWFPRVPEANGRRYLNQVDDVKDHRPVRTVDMTYLIYRELLYPLGDWAAGTLAARNAYARAHQLPEREGGLNWKDTTI
;
A
#
# COMPACT_ATOMS: atom_id res chain seq x y z
N VAL A 1 -0.81 6.26 -28.88
CA VAL A 1 -0.54 5.57 -27.59
C VAL A 1 0.54 4.53 -27.84
N GLN A 2 1.56 4.45 -26.97
CA GLN A 2 2.58 3.40 -27.03
C GLN A 2 2.49 2.57 -25.75
N LEU A 3 2.67 1.25 -25.86
CA LEU A 3 2.91 0.40 -24.71
C LEU A 3 4.41 0.46 -24.40
N ILE A 4 4.76 1.07 -23.28
CA ILE A 4 6.15 1.27 -22.88
C ILE A 4 6.46 0.24 -21.78
N PRO A 5 7.41 -0.68 -22.00
CA PRO A 5 7.83 -1.62 -20.97
C PRO A 5 8.52 -0.87 -19.82
N TYR A 6 8.31 -1.36 -18.60
CA TYR A 6 8.90 -0.87 -17.37
C TYR A 6 9.51 -2.07 -16.65
N LEU A 7 10.78 -1.98 -16.25
CA LEU A 7 11.44 -3.00 -15.44
C LEU A 7 12.37 -2.36 -14.42
N ASP A 8 12.27 -2.80 -13.17
CA ASP A 8 13.15 -2.36 -12.09
C ASP A 8 14.54 -3.01 -12.16
N ALA A 9 15.59 -2.19 -12.05
CA ALA A 9 16.97 -2.59 -11.82
C ALA A 9 17.85 -1.36 -11.53
N PRO A 10 18.84 -1.44 -10.62
CA PRO A 10 19.34 -2.67 -9.99
C PRO A 10 18.56 -3.11 -8.75
N SER A 11 17.63 -2.29 -8.26
CA SER A 11 16.92 -2.45 -6.98
C SER A 11 15.44 -2.75 -7.23
N HIS A 12 14.64 -2.93 -6.16
CA HIS A 12 13.24 -3.37 -6.26
C HIS A 12 13.03 -4.72 -6.96
N VAL A 13 14.05 -5.58 -6.94
CA VAL A 13 14.09 -6.84 -7.70
C VAL A 13 13.87 -8.07 -6.82
N ALA A 14 13.26 -7.92 -5.65
CA ALA A 14 12.95 -9.03 -4.75
C ALA A 14 12.10 -10.11 -5.41
N PHE A 15 11.28 -9.77 -6.41
CA PHE A 15 10.52 -10.76 -7.20
C PHE A 15 11.43 -11.76 -7.95
N VAL A 16 12.66 -11.36 -8.28
CA VAL A 16 13.71 -12.23 -8.84
C VAL A 16 14.59 -12.79 -7.72
N LEU A 17 15.19 -11.90 -6.93
CA LEU A 17 16.29 -12.24 -6.02
C LEU A 17 15.85 -13.06 -4.81
N LYS A 18 14.56 -13.18 -4.50
CA LYS A 18 14.06 -14.15 -3.51
C LYS A 18 14.31 -15.60 -3.91
N HIS A 19 14.42 -15.90 -5.21
CA HIS A 19 14.62 -17.26 -5.69
C HIS A 19 16.07 -17.73 -5.47
N PRO A 20 16.31 -18.92 -4.90
CA PRO A 20 17.65 -19.40 -4.59
C PRO A 20 18.61 -19.45 -5.78
N GLN A 21 18.10 -19.74 -6.98
CA GLN A 21 18.90 -19.78 -8.22
C GLN A 21 19.49 -18.42 -8.63
N TYR A 22 18.92 -17.31 -8.16
CA TYR A 22 19.41 -15.95 -8.43
C TYR A 22 20.11 -15.32 -7.22
N ALA A 23 20.20 -16.04 -6.09
CA ALA A 23 20.90 -15.55 -4.90
C ALA A 23 22.37 -15.14 -5.16
N PRO A 24 23.13 -15.82 -6.05
CA PRO A 24 24.49 -15.38 -6.42
C PRO A 24 24.56 -14.01 -7.12
N LEU A 25 23.43 -13.44 -7.55
CA LEU A 25 23.37 -12.13 -8.20
C LEU A 25 23.13 -10.98 -7.23
N ARG A 26 22.87 -11.24 -5.94
CA ARG A 26 22.61 -10.20 -4.92
C ARG A 26 23.87 -9.37 -4.65
N ALA A 27 23.72 -8.07 -4.38
CA ALA A 27 24.82 -7.24 -3.88
C ALA A 27 25.26 -7.70 -2.48
N PHE A 28 24.29 -7.96 -1.61
CA PHE A 28 24.49 -8.52 -0.28
C PHE A 28 23.83 -9.90 -0.18
N PRO A 29 24.54 -10.97 0.23
CA PRO A 29 23.96 -12.31 0.30
C PRO A 29 22.70 -12.42 1.17
N SER A 30 22.60 -11.58 2.20
CA SER A 30 21.51 -11.53 3.18
C SER A 30 20.33 -10.63 2.80
N SER A 31 20.34 -10.00 1.63
CA SER A 31 19.24 -9.13 1.16
C SER A 31 18.83 -9.47 -0.28
N ASN A 32 17.52 -9.62 -0.50
CA ASN A 32 16.92 -9.83 -1.81
C ASN A 32 16.57 -8.53 -2.56
N TYR A 33 16.97 -7.36 -2.05
CA TYR A 33 16.54 -6.07 -2.59
C TYR A 33 17.23 -5.66 -3.90
N GLU A 34 18.55 -5.86 -4.01
CA GLU A 34 19.39 -5.22 -5.03
C GLU A 34 20.42 -6.18 -5.66
N PHE A 35 20.55 -6.10 -6.98
CA PHE A 35 21.56 -6.83 -7.74
C PHE A 35 22.97 -6.29 -7.50
N CYS A 36 23.97 -7.18 -7.57
CA CYS A 36 25.37 -6.79 -7.70
C CYS A 36 25.61 -6.20 -9.10
N VAL A 37 25.90 -4.91 -9.20
CA VAL A 37 26.06 -4.20 -10.47
C VAL A 37 27.42 -4.43 -11.13
N THR A 38 28.38 -5.01 -10.41
CA THR A 38 29.68 -5.44 -10.97
C THR A 38 29.67 -6.89 -11.44
N ASN A 39 28.62 -7.67 -11.15
CA ASN A 39 28.52 -9.07 -11.57
C ASN A 39 28.06 -9.16 -13.04
N PRO A 40 28.86 -9.75 -13.96
CA PRO A 40 28.48 -9.86 -15.38
C PRO A 40 27.23 -10.73 -15.61
N GLU A 41 26.94 -11.72 -14.77
CA GLU A 41 25.74 -12.56 -14.91
C GLU A 41 24.45 -11.78 -14.59
N THR A 42 24.54 -10.68 -13.82
CA THR A 42 23.41 -9.74 -13.63
C THR A 42 22.96 -9.17 -14.98
N TYR A 43 23.90 -8.67 -15.79
CA TYR A 43 23.59 -8.09 -17.10
C TYR A 43 23.02 -9.14 -18.06
N LYS A 44 23.55 -10.37 -18.02
CA LYS A 44 23.02 -11.47 -18.86
C LYS A 44 21.56 -11.78 -18.55
N LEU A 45 21.18 -11.80 -17.27
CA LEU A 45 19.79 -11.98 -16.87
C LEU A 45 18.93 -10.80 -17.33
N LEU A 46 19.36 -9.56 -17.03
CA LEU A 46 18.62 -8.35 -17.38
C LEU A 46 18.45 -8.23 -18.90
N PHE A 47 19.48 -8.49 -19.69
CA PHE A 47 19.41 -8.40 -21.15
C PHE A 47 18.48 -9.44 -21.75
N GLY A 48 18.42 -10.65 -21.18
CA GLY A 48 17.40 -11.64 -21.55
C GLY A 48 15.98 -11.14 -21.28
N MET A 49 15.73 -10.56 -20.10
CA MET A 49 14.43 -9.96 -19.78
C MET A 49 14.10 -8.76 -20.67
N TYR A 50 15.09 -7.94 -21.01
CA TYR A 50 14.94 -6.84 -21.94
C TYR A 50 14.56 -7.34 -23.33
N ASP A 51 15.21 -8.40 -23.84
CA ASP A 51 14.88 -8.98 -25.15
C ASP A 51 13.43 -9.50 -25.19
N ASP A 52 12.96 -10.18 -24.14
CA ASP A 52 11.56 -10.62 -24.02
C ASP A 52 10.59 -9.43 -24.08
N LEU A 53 10.89 -8.33 -23.37
CA LEU A 53 10.07 -7.11 -23.36
C LEU A 53 10.13 -6.36 -24.70
N LEU A 54 11.29 -6.34 -25.36
CA LEU A 54 11.46 -5.76 -26.70
C LEU A 54 10.64 -6.53 -27.72
N GLU A 55 10.60 -7.86 -27.63
CA GLU A 55 9.78 -8.71 -28.49
C GLU A 55 8.29 -8.48 -28.24
N ALA A 56 7.86 -8.38 -26.99
CA ALA A 56 6.47 -8.11 -26.63
C ALA A 56 5.99 -6.70 -27.02
N THR A 57 6.91 -5.75 -27.21
CA THR A 57 6.61 -4.33 -27.47
C THR A 57 7.22 -3.82 -28.78
N LYS A 58 7.18 -4.64 -29.84
CA LYS A 58 7.62 -4.26 -31.19
C LYS A 58 6.94 -2.96 -31.63
N GLY A 59 7.75 -1.99 -32.08
CA GLY A 59 7.29 -0.68 -32.53
C GLY A 59 7.19 0.40 -31.44
N SER A 60 7.35 0.05 -30.15
CA SER A 60 7.46 1.07 -29.09
C SER A 60 8.83 1.76 -29.17
N LYS A 61 8.87 3.08 -29.01
CA LYS A 61 10.11 3.87 -29.07
C LYS A 61 10.84 3.89 -27.73
N TYR A 62 10.09 3.75 -26.63
CA TYR A 62 10.60 3.99 -25.29
C TYR A 62 10.73 2.70 -24.49
N PHE A 63 11.59 2.74 -23.47
CA PHE A 63 11.72 1.72 -22.44
C PHE A 63 11.97 2.44 -21.12
N VAL A 64 11.33 2.03 -20.02
CA VAL A 64 11.61 2.58 -18.68
C VAL A 64 12.45 1.57 -17.90
N LEU A 65 13.67 1.97 -17.56
CA LEU A 65 14.51 1.28 -16.58
C LEU A 65 14.32 1.96 -15.24
N SER A 66 13.64 1.32 -14.29
CA SER A 66 13.49 1.88 -12.96
C SER A 66 14.79 1.71 -12.19
N THR A 67 15.59 2.76 -12.20
CA THR A 67 16.87 2.86 -11.48
C THR A 67 16.70 3.61 -10.15
N ASP A 68 15.48 3.64 -9.63
CA ASP A 68 15.13 4.35 -8.41
C ASP A 68 15.61 3.60 -7.18
N GLU A 69 15.81 4.38 -6.12
CA GLU A 69 16.15 3.90 -4.79
C GLU A 69 17.30 2.84 -4.75
N PRO A 70 18.41 3.01 -5.50
CA PRO A 70 19.52 2.06 -5.51
C PRO A 70 20.45 2.30 -4.31
N TYR A 71 19.87 2.14 -3.13
CA TYR A 71 20.42 2.60 -1.85
C TYR A 71 21.79 2.00 -1.52
N TYR A 72 22.13 0.82 -2.05
CA TYR A 72 23.32 0.10 -1.63
C TYR A 72 24.37 -0.08 -2.73
N VAL A 73 24.14 0.49 -3.91
CA VAL A 73 25.09 0.44 -5.03
C VAL A 73 26.42 1.06 -4.60
N GLY A 74 27.51 0.32 -4.78
CA GLY A 74 28.85 0.77 -4.40
C GLY A 74 29.23 0.45 -2.95
N LEU A 75 28.34 -0.15 -2.17
CA LEU A 75 28.59 -0.47 -0.76
C LEU A 75 28.97 -1.94 -0.54
N ALA A 76 28.72 -2.82 -1.52
CA ALA A 76 29.05 -4.24 -1.40
C ALA A 76 30.56 -4.48 -1.54
N GLY A 77 31.17 -5.03 -0.49
CA GLY A 77 32.55 -5.51 -0.47
C GLY A 77 32.64 -6.87 0.20
N ASN A 78 32.22 -7.92 -0.51
CA ASN A 78 32.14 -9.29 -0.02
C ASN A 78 32.59 -10.29 -1.10
N SER A 79 32.65 -11.59 -0.76
CA SER A 79 33.16 -12.62 -1.68
C SER A 79 32.31 -12.84 -2.94
N GLN A 80 31.05 -12.42 -2.93
CA GLN A 80 30.12 -12.53 -4.07
C GLN A 80 30.10 -11.26 -4.92
N CYS A 81 30.28 -10.09 -4.29
CA CYS A 81 30.15 -8.80 -4.94
C CYS A 81 31.20 -7.80 -4.39
N ASP A 82 32.00 -7.22 -5.29
CA ASP A 82 33.00 -6.20 -4.98
C ASP A 82 32.72 -4.92 -5.77
N GLU A 83 31.69 -4.20 -5.34
CA GLU A 83 31.33 -2.88 -5.85
C GLU A 83 32.18 -1.77 -5.23
N VAL A 84 32.61 -1.94 -3.96
CA VAL A 84 33.45 -0.97 -3.24
C VAL A 84 34.73 -0.69 -4.03
N THR A 85 35.44 -1.73 -4.49
CA THR A 85 36.65 -1.54 -5.30
C THR A 85 36.37 -0.81 -6.61
N ARG A 86 35.25 -1.13 -7.28
CA ARG A 86 34.87 -0.48 -8.54
C ARG A 86 34.48 0.99 -8.33
N ALA A 87 33.68 1.29 -7.31
CA ALA A 87 33.30 2.65 -6.94
C ALA A 87 34.53 3.50 -6.58
N HIS A 88 35.49 2.95 -5.83
CA HIS A 88 36.77 3.63 -5.56
C HIS A 88 37.57 3.90 -6.83
N THR A 89 37.62 2.94 -7.76
CA THR A 89 38.31 3.11 -9.05
C THR A 89 37.68 4.21 -9.91
N LEU A 90 36.34 4.30 -9.92
CA LEU A 90 35.59 5.32 -10.66
C LEU A 90 35.59 6.68 -9.96
N GLY A 91 35.89 6.70 -8.66
CA GLY A 91 35.95 7.88 -7.81
C GLY A 91 34.67 8.20 -7.04
N SER A 92 33.56 7.47 -7.27
CA SER A 92 32.32 7.59 -6.52
C SER A 92 31.35 6.43 -6.76
N VAL A 93 30.38 6.27 -5.85
CA VAL A 93 29.26 5.34 -6.00
C VAL A 93 28.29 5.77 -7.11
N GLY A 94 28.07 7.07 -7.28
CA GLY A 94 27.19 7.59 -8.35
C GLY A 94 27.78 7.34 -9.74
N ARG A 95 29.10 7.37 -9.92
CA ARG A 95 29.74 6.95 -11.18
C ARG A 95 29.64 5.45 -11.43
N LEU A 96 29.62 4.62 -10.40
CA LEU A 96 29.33 3.19 -10.55
C LEU A 96 27.89 2.96 -11.01
N LEU A 97 26.92 3.69 -10.43
CA LEU A 97 25.54 3.67 -10.90
C LEU A 97 25.43 4.16 -12.35
N ALA A 98 26.11 5.26 -12.71
CA ALA A 98 26.15 5.75 -14.08
C ALA A 98 26.71 4.70 -15.06
N GLU A 99 27.73 3.93 -14.66
CA GLU A 99 28.24 2.81 -15.47
C GLU A 99 27.19 1.71 -15.70
N PHE A 100 26.45 1.33 -14.64
CA PHE A 100 25.37 0.35 -14.74
C PHE A 100 24.24 0.83 -15.67
N ILE A 101 23.80 2.08 -15.49
CA ILE A 101 22.77 2.73 -16.31
C ILE A 101 23.22 2.76 -17.77
N THR A 102 24.46 3.19 -18.03
CA THR A 102 25.04 3.28 -19.38
C THR A 102 25.02 1.93 -20.07
N LYS A 103 25.56 0.87 -19.43
CA LYS A 103 25.57 -0.48 -20.01
C LYS A 103 24.17 -0.99 -20.33
N SER A 104 23.22 -0.77 -19.42
CA SER A 104 21.83 -1.23 -19.60
C SER A 104 21.09 -0.44 -20.68
N ALA A 105 21.30 0.88 -20.71
CA ALA A 105 20.67 1.76 -21.67
C ALA A 105 21.24 1.61 -23.08
N ASP A 106 22.56 1.47 -23.22
CA ASP A 106 23.23 1.26 -24.51
C ASP A 106 22.72 -0.01 -25.19
N TYR A 107 22.55 -1.10 -24.43
CA TYR A 107 21.98 -2.36 -24.95
C TYR A 107 20.61 -2.15 -25.62
N LEU A 108 19.74 -1.37 -24.97
CA LEU A 108 18.41 -1.03 -25.46
C LEU A 108 18.46 0.00 -26.60
N HIS A 109 19.39 0.95 -26.53
CA HIS A 109 19.57 2.02 -27.51
C HIS A 109 20.04 1.49 -28.86
N GLU A 110 21.00 0.57 -28.86
CA GLU A 110 21.46 -0.15 -30.06
C GLU A 110 20.32 -0.90 -30.76
N ARG A 111 19.26 -1.26 -30.01
CA ARG A 111 18.04 -1.91 -30.50
C ARG A 111 16.91 -0.92 -30.80
N GLY A 112 17.24 0.38 -30.89
CA GLY A 112 16.34 1.44 -31.33
C GLY A 112 15.43 2.01 -30.26
N ARG A 113 15.73 1.80 -28.96
CA ARG A 113 14.94 2.39 -27.87
C ARG A 113 15.56 3.68 -27.33
N THR A 114 14.70 4.56 -26.83
CA THR A 114 15.07 5.68 -25.97
C THR A 114 14.72 5.29 -24.54
N VAL A 115 15.72 5.27 -23.66
CA VAL A 115 15.55 4.81 -22.29
C VAL A 115 15.21 5.96 -21.36
N SER A 116 14.13 5.81 -20.60
CA SER A 116 13.82 6.64 -19.44
C SER A 116 14.36 5.96 -18.18
N PHE A 117 14.97 6.72 -17.28
CA PHE A 117 15.52 6.22 -16.01
C PHE A 117 15.28 7.21 -14.87
N TRP A 118 15.46 6.81 -13.61
CA TRP A 118 15.39 7.73 -12.46
C TRP A 118 16.78 8.28 -12.15
N GLY A 119 16.96 9.57 -12.42
CA GLY A 119 18.23 10.27 -12.35
C GLY A 119 18.52 10.91 -11.00
N GLU A 120 18.31 10.16 -9.93
CA GLU A 120 18.35 10.58 -8.53
C GLU A 120 19.55 10.02 -7.75
N TYR A 121 19.54 10.21 -6.42
CA TYR A 121 20.55 9.68 -5.52
C TYR A 121 20.79 8.17 -5.75
N PRO A 122 22.04 7.67 -5.75
CA PRO A 122 23.28 8.32 -5.35
C PRO A 122 24.01 9.10 -6.45
N LEU A 123 23.41 9.35 -7.62
CA LEU A 123 24.00 10.26 -8.60
C LEU A 123 24.07 11.68 -8.03
N LYS A 124 25.18 12.36 -8.29
CA LYS A 124 25.35 13.79 -8.03
C LYS A 124 25.31 14.60 -9.32
N SER A 125 25.01 15.89 -9.18
CA SER A 125 24.89 16.81 -10.32
C SER A 125 26.18 16.88 -11.16
N GLU A 126 27.37 16.80 -10.53
CA GLU A 126 28.66 16.77 -11.22
C GLU A 126 28.94 15.48 -12.00
N GLU A 127 28.20 14.41 -11.74
CA GLU A 127 28.40 13.07 -12.33
C GLU A 127 27.53 12.83 -13.56
N ILE A 128 26.55 13.69 -13.83
CA ILE A 128 25.63 13.56 -14.97
C ILE A 128 26.36 13.48 -16.32
N SER A 129 27.53 14.11 -16.42
CA SER A 129 28.37 14.03 -17.61
C SER A 129 28.88 12.61 -17.94
N ALA A 130 28.82 11.67 -16.99
CA ALA A 130 29.16 10.27 -17.18
C ALA A 130 28.03 9.44 -17.82
N LEU A 131 26.82 10.00 -17.93
CA LEU A 131 25.67 9.34 -18.54
C LEU A 131 25.62 9.59 -20.06
N PRO A 132 25.08 8.65 -20.86
CA PRO A 132 24.83 8.90 -22.28
C PRO A 132 23.73 9.94 -22.48
N SER A 133 23.93 10.84 -23.45
CA SER A 133 22.98 11.92 -23.75
C SER A 133 21.69 11.46 -24.43
N HIS A 134 21.62 10.21 -24.89
CA HIS A 134 20.41 9.64 -25.51
C HIS A 134 19.35 9.17 -24.48
N LEU A 135 19.61 9.33 -23.18
CA LEU A 135 18.67 9.05 -22.11
C LEU A 135 17.57 10.11 -21.99
N VAL A 136 16.52 9.75 -21.27
CA VAL A 136 15.52 10.68 -20.71
C VAL A 136 15.51 10.49 -19.21
N ASN A 137 15.69 11.55 -18.43
CA ASN A 137 15.47 11.48 -16.99
C ASN A 137 13.95 11.45 -16.73
N GLY A 138 13.49 10.45 -15.98
CA GLY A 138 12.10 10.19 -15.63
C GLY A 138 11.53 11.22 -14.64
N GLU A 139 12.40 12.02 -14.04
CA GLU A 139 12.02 13.06 -13.09
C GLU A 139 12.78 14.38 -13.28
N VAL A 140 12.23 15.42 -12.67
CA VAL A 140 12.92 16.67 -12.40
C VAL A 140 13.30 16.66 -10.94
N TYR A 141 14.54 17.02 -10.64
CA TYR A 141 15.14 16.84 -9.31
C TYR A 141 15.60 18.17 -8.70
N GLY A 142 15.25 19.29 -9.35
CA GLY A 142 15.51 20.65 -8.90
C GLY A 142 16.57 21.37 -9.73
N PRO A 143 16.70 22.70 -9.60
CA PRO A 143 17.49 23.53 -10.53
C PRO A 143 18.96 23.11 -10.68
N GLU A 144 19.56 22.56 -9.63
CA GLU A 144 20.93 22.06 -9.64
C GLU A 144 21.10 20.88 -10.62
N PHE A 145 20.22 19.88 -10.56
CA PHE A 145 20.25 18.73 -11.46
C PHE A 145 19.69 19.07 -12.83
N ASP A 146 18.53 19.74 -12.87
CA ASP A 146 17.77 20.00 -14.09
C ASP A 146 18.60 20.77 -15.13
N SER A 147 19.34 21.78 -14.67
CA SER A 147 20.19 22.59 -15.56
C SER A 147 21.35 21.78 -16.15
N VAL A 148 21.89 20.81 -15.40
CA VAL A 148 23.00 19.98 -15.85
C VAL A 148 22.50 18.93 -16.85
N TYR A 149 21.38 18.26 -16.57
CA TYR A 149 20.74 17.34 -17.53
C TYR A 149 20.44 18.04 -18.86
N LYS A 150 19.81 19.23 -18.80
CA LYS A 150 19.54 20.06 -19.98
C LYS A 150 20.81 20.40 -20.75
N LYS A 151 21.87 20.85 -20.05
CA LYS A 151 23.15 21.21 -20.69
C LYS A 151 23.81 19.99 -21.35
N HIS A 152 23.67 18.81 -20.76
CA HIS A 152 24.19 17.55 -21.30
C HIS A 152 23.34 16.96 -22.43
N GLY A 153 22.16 17.54 -22.69
CA GLY A 153 21.24 17.10 -23.75
C GLY A 153 20.28 15.98 -23.34
N ILE A 154 20.18 15.66 -22.04
CA ILE A 154 19.23 14.68 -21.51
C ILE A 154 17.91 15.41 -21.20
N ARG A 155 16.84 14.99 -21.87
CA ARG A 155 15.49 15.53 -21.64
C ARG A 155 14.91 14.96 -20.35
N GLN A 156 13.93 15.66 -19.76
CA GLN A 156 13.40 15.33 -18.44
C GLN A 156 11.86 15.25 -18.44
N LEU A 157 11.29 14.45 -17.55
CA LEU A 157 9.86 14.39 -17.29
C LEU A 157 9.54 14.99 -15.93
N VAL A 158 8.38 15.63 -15.79
CA VAL A 158 7.86 15.98 -14.47
C VAL A 158 7.20 14.74 -13.86
N TYR A 159 7.85 14.10 -12.90
CA TYR A 159 7.30 12.96 -12.18
C TYR A 159 6.28 13.39 -11.12
N THR A 160 5.20 12.63 -11.02
CA THR A 160 4.15 12.78 -10.02
C THR A 160 3.44 11.44 -9.83
N SER A 161 2.63 11.32 -8.79
CA SER A 161 1.91 10.08 -8.50
C SER A 161 0.45 10.34 -8.12
N THR A 162 -0.46 9.58 -8.73
CA THR A 162 -1.86 9.54 -8.29
C THR A 162 -2.03 8.73 -7.02
N GLN A 163 -1.09 7.86 -6.70
CA GLN A 163 -1.08 6.96 -5.56
C GLN A 163 0.37 6.73 -5.13
N GLY A 164 0.63 6.80 -3.82
CA GLY A 164 1.86 6.31 -3.21
C GLY A 164 1.54 5.13 -2.30
N GLU A 165 1.60 5.34 -0.99
CA GLU A 165 1.39 4.31 0.02
C GLU A 165 0.02 4.39 0.74
N GLU A 166 -0.90 5.24 0.26
CA GLU A 166 -2.25 5.31 0.84
C GLU A 166 -2.97 3.96 0.78
N PRO A 167 -3.59 3.47 1.85
CA PRO A 167 -4.37 2.24 1.79
C PRO A 167 -5.75 2.46 1.17
N LEU A 168 -6.26 1.42 0.52
CA LEU A 168 -7.61 1.27 -0.03
C LEU A 168 -8.05 2.27 -1.13
N PHE A 169 -7.78 3.56 -1.00
CA PHE A 169 -8.15 4.57 -1.99
C PHE A 169 -7.19 5.77 -1.97
N PRO A 170 -6.87 6.40 -3.12
CA PRO A 170 -6.01 7.57 -3.12
C PRO A 170 -6.59 8.75 -2.35
N ASN A 171 -5.70 9.58 -1.79
CA ASN A 171 -6.04 10.81 -1.10
C ASN A 171 -6.41 11.94 -2.08
N TYR A 172 -7.44 11.75 -2.90
CA TYR A 172 -7.98 12.82 -3.77
C TYR A 172 -8.60 13.95 -2.95
N TYR A 173 -9.18 13.62 -1.80
CA TYR A 173 -9.61 14.55 -0.76
C TYR A 173 -8.91 14.22 0.56
N ILE A 174 -8.67 15.24 1.39
CA ILE A 174 -7.94 15.08 2.66
C ILE A 174 -8.90 15.14 3.84
N LEU A 175 -8.89 14.09 4.66
CA LEU A 175 -9.63 14.06 5.91
C LEU A 175 -9.08 15.15 6.86
N PRO A 176 -9.92 16.09 7.34
CA PRO A 176 -9.50 17.14 8.27
C PRO A 176 -8.89 16.57 9.56
N SER A 177 -7.85 17.22 10.09
CA SER A 177 -7.16 16.75 11.30
C SER A 177 -8.06 16.67 12.54
N ALA A 178 -9.09 17.51 12.63
CA ALA A 178 -10.10 17.45 13.71
C ALA A 178 -10.96 16.18 13.70
N ARG A 179 -10.92 15.41 12.61
CA ARG A 179 -11.64 14.13 12.44
C ARG A 179 -10.72 12.92 12.56
N ARG A 180 -9.44 13.13 12.86
CA ARG A 180 -8.44 12.06 13.04
C ARG A 180 -8.32 11.65 14.49
N LEU A 181 -7.89 10.41 14.70
CA LEU A 181 -7.32 9.92 15.94
C LEU A 181 -5.88 10.43 16.09
N HIS A 182 -5.11 10.43 14.99
CA HIS A 182 -3.72 10.88 14.98
C HIS A 182 -3.57 12.19 14.20
N ALA A 183 -2.96 13.19 14.82
CA ALA A 183 -2.70 14.47 14.15
C ALA A 183 -1.78 14.27 12.94
N LYS A 184 -2.24 14.68 11.75
CA LYS A 184 -1.44 14.71 10.51
C LYS A 184 -1.28 16.14 10.01
N SER A 185 -0.17 16.40 9.33
CA SER A 185 0.11 17.69 8.69
C SER A 185 -0.90 17.97 7.58
N ALA A 186 -1.24 19.26 7.41
CA ALA A 186 -2.08 19.69 6.31
C ALA A 186 -1.40 19.38 4.97
N ARG A 187 -2.16 18.81 4.05
CA ARG A 187 -1.74 18.49 2.68
C ARG A 187 -2.90 18.81 1.74
N ASN A 188 -2.62 18.96 0.45
CA ASN A 188 -3.69 19.01 -0.54
C ASN A 188 -4.06 17.59 -0.99
N GLY A 189 -5.14 17.48 -1.74
CA GLY A 189 -5.47 16.26 -2.45
C GLY A 189 -4.53 16.00 -3.63
N ARG A 190 -4.42 14.74 -4.04
CA ARG A 190 -3.53 14.27 -5.11
C ARG A 190 -3.63 15.07 -6.42
N VAL A 191 -4.85 15.46 -6.83
CA VAL A 191 -5.04 16.26 -8.06
C VAL A 191 -4.44 17.66 -7.93
N THR A 192 -4.63 18.31 -6.78
CA THR A 192 -4.09 19.65 -6.53
C THR A 192 -2.57 19.63 -6.45
N ASP A 193 -1.98 18.64 -5.75
CA ASP A 193 -0.52 18.52 -5.67
C ASP A 193 0.10 18.27 -7.05
N MET A 194 -0.50 17.37 -7.83
CA MET A 194 -0.10 17.09 -9.20
C MET A 194 -0.23 18.31 -10.10
N PHE A 195 -1.34 19.04 -10.00
CA PHE A 195 -1.58 20.26 -10.75
C PHE A 195 -0.50 21.31 -10.46
N ASN A 196 -0.22 21.56 -9.18
CA ASN A 196 0.75 22.54 -8.74
C ASN A 196 2.17 22.18 -9.21
N LEU A 197 2.56 20.91 -9.04
CA LEU A 197 3.87 20.42 -9.45
C LEU A 197 4.08 20.55 -10.96
N ILE A 198 3.16 20.01 -11.76
CA ILE A 198 3.26 20.07 -13.22
C ILE A 198 3.23 21.50 -13.72
N SER A 199 2.37 22.35 -13.15
CA SER A 199 2.17 23.72 -13.67
C SER A 199 3.28 24.68 -13.28
N PHE A 200 3.83 24.56 -12.06
CA PHE A 200 4.65 25.62 -11.47
C PHE A 200 6.04 25.17 -11.02
N THR A 201 6.46 23.93 -11.31
CA THR A 201 7.83 23.49 -11.04
C THR A 201 8.89 24.41 -11.69
N PRO A 202 9.98 24.76 -10.98
CA PRO A 202 11.12 25.50 -11.55
C PRO A 202 11.74 24.86 -12.79
N ALA A 203 11.57 23.54 -12.96
CA ALA A 203 12.09 22.81 -14.11
C ALA A 203 11.56 23.33 -15.46
N ARG A 204 10.43 24.06 -15.48
CA ARG A 204 9.95 24.73 -16.71
C ARG A 204 10.93 25.76 -17.27
N GLN A 205 11.82 26.30 -16.43
CA GLN A 205 12.88 27.21 -16.85
C GLN A 205 14.22 26.46 -17.02
N ASN A 206 14.48 25.51 -16.12
CA ASN A 206 15.80 24.91 -15.94
C ASN A 206 16.01 23.60 -16.72
N ALA A 207 14.95 22.86 -17.07
CA ALA A 207 15.02 21.59 -17.79
C ALA A 207 14.70 21.74 -19.29
N ASP A 208 14.99 20.68 -20.07
CA ASP A 208 14.33 20.41 -21.35
C ASP A 208 13.23 19.37 -21.11
N LEU A 209 11.99 19.86 -20.89
CA LEU A 209 10.88 19.00 -20.54
C LEU A 209 10.32 18.25 -21.75
N MET A 210 10.16 16.93 -21.60
CA MET A 210 9.50 16.05 -22.56
C MET A 210 8.01 15.85 -22.25
N GLY A 211 7.59 16.00 -20.99
CA GLY A 211 6.22 15.74 -20.56
C GLY A 211 6.14 15.49 -19.05
N ALA A 212 5.14 14.70 -18.64
CA ALA A 212 4.96 14.29 -17.26
C ALA A 212 4.87 12.76 -17.16
N PHE A 213 5.34 12.20 -16.05
CA PHE A 213 5.20 10.79 -15.67
C PHE A 213 4.21 10.71 -14.50
N VAL A 214 3.03 10.12 -14.72
CA VAL A 214 2.00 9.98 -13.67
C VAL A 214 1.96 8.53 -13.20
N ALA A 215 2.62 8.25 -12.08
CA ALA A 215 2.70 6.91 -11.51
C ALA A 215 1.45 6.56 -10.66
N GLY A 216 1.07 5.29 -10.66
CA GLY A 216 0.10 4.72 -9.72
C GLY A 216 0.73 3.57 -8.97
N TRP A 217 1.55 3.89 -7.96
CA TRP A 217 2.30 2.89 -7.21
C TRP A 217 1.37 1.94 -6.47
N ALA A 218 1.80 0.68 -6.34
CA ALA A 218 0.99 -0.39 -5.76
C ALA A 218 1.50 -0.84 -4.39
N ASP A 219 2.24 0.00 -3.66
CA ASP A 219 2.85 -0.35 -2.37
C ASP A 219 1.82 -0.77 -1.32
N ALA A 220 0.66 -0.12 -1.34
CA ALA A 220 -0.49 -0.49 -0.51
C ALA A 220 -1.44 -1.49 -1.18
N GLY A 221 -1.17 -1.88 -2.44
CA GLY A 221 -1.94 -2.89 -3.18
C GLY A 221 -3.33 -2.43 -3.58
N LEU A 222 -3.49 -1.20 -4.07
CA LEU A 222 -4.79 -0.71 -4.52
C LEU A 222 -5.15 -1.27 -5.89
N HIS A 223 -6.46 -1.42 -6.13
CA HIS A 223 -6.96 -1.79 -7.44
C HIS A 223 -6.81 -0.61 -8.43
N PRO A 224 -6.19 -0.76 -9.61
CA PRO A 224 -5.91 0.36 -10.53
C PRO A 224 -7.14 1.16 -10.99
N GLN A 225 -8.35 0.61 -10.81
CA GLN A 225 -9.59 1.35 -11.02
C GLN A 225 -9.68 2.60 -10.11
N THR A 226 -8.99 2.63 -8.97
CA THR A 226 -8.97 3.82 -8.11
C THR A 226 -8.10 4.96 -8.65
N PHE A 227 -7.34 4.76 -9.73
CA PHE A 227 -6.30 5.71 -10.19
C PHE A 227 -6.76 6.64 -11.33
N TRP A 228 -7.90 6.34 -11.96
CA TRP A 228 -8.33 7.02 -13.20
C TRP A 228 -8.46 8.54 -13.08
N LEU A 229 -8.87 9.06 -11.92
CA LEU A 229 -8.97 10.50 -11.73
C LEU A 229 -7.60 11.20 -11.84
N GLY A 230 -6.56 10.62 -11.24
CA GLY A 230 -5.19 11.14 -11.39
C GLY A 230 -4.62 10.89 -12.79
N TYR A 231 -4.89 9.71 -13.38
CA TYR A 231 -4.47 9.40 -14.75
C TYR A 231 -5.14 10.29 -15.81
N ALA A 232 -6.31 10.87 -15.55
CA ALA A 232 -6.94 11.84 -16.43
C ALA A 232 -6.45 13.26 -16.18
N THR A 233 -6.41 13.69 -14.90
CA THR A 233 -6.14 15.09 -14.54
C THR A 233 -4.66 15.46 -14.68
N GLY A 234 -3.74 14.52 -14.45
CA GLY A 234 -2.29 14.72 -14.63
C GLY A 234 -1.90 15.03 -16.08
N PRO A 235 -2.18 14.14 -17.04
CA PRO A 235 -1.91 14.40 -18.45
C PRO A 235 -2.66 15.61 -19.00
N ALA A 236 -3.89 15.88 -18.55
CA ALA A 236 -4.62 17.10 -18.92
C ALA A 236 -3.84 18.37 -18.49
N THR A 237 -3.32 18.37 -17.25
CA THR A 237 -2.47 19.47 -16.76
C THR A 237 -1.16 19.55 -17.55
N ALA A 238 -0.54 18.42 -17.87
CA ALA A 238 0.71 18.41 -18.64
C ALA A 238 0.53 18.95 -20.07
N TRP A 239 -0.63 18.70 -20.68
CA TRP A 239 -0.98 19.18 -22.01
C TRP A 239 -1.20 20.70 -22.03
N HIS A 240 -1.91 21.25 -21.05
CA HIS A 240 -2.17 22.69 -20.96
C HIS A 240 -2.00 23.19 -19.52
N PRO A 241 -0.75 23.48 -19.11
CA PRO A 241 -0.40 23.83 -17.73
C PRO A 241 -1.09 25.10 -17.24
N ALA A 242 -1.45 25.14 -15.95
CA ALA A 242 -2.08 26.29 -15.29
C ALA A 242 -3.40 26.79 -15.92
N SER A 243 -4.11 25.96 -16.70
CA SER A 243 -5.25 26.43 -17.50
C SER A 243 -6.64 26.19 -16.89
N ALA A 244 -6.83 25.07 -16.20
CA ALA A 244 -8.06 24.73 -15.50
C ALA A 244 -7.75 24.48 -14.02
N SER A 245 -8.66 24.86 -13.13
CA SER A 245 -8.46 24.60 -11.70
C SER A 245 -8.55 23.10 -11.39
N PRO A 246 -7.92 22.60 -10.30
CA PRO A 246 -8.08 21.21 -9.87
C PRO A 246 -9.56 20.79 -9.73
N ALA A 247 -10.41 21.67 -9.22
CA ALA A 247 -11.85 21.41 -9.06
C ALA A 247 -12.54 21.24 -10.43
N GLU A 248 -12.20 22.07 -11.41
CA GLU A 248 -12.73 21.99 -12.77
C GLU A 248 -12.27 20.71 -13.48
N LEU A 249 -10.99 20.34 -13.33
CA LEU A 249 -10.45 19.08 -13.88
C LEU A 249 -11.16 17.85 -13.30
N MET A 250 -11.38 17.83 -11.97
CA MET A 250 -12.11 16.75 -11.31
C MET A 250 -13.57 16.69 -11.75
N SER A 251 -14.25 17.84 -11.80
CA SER A 251 -15.66 17.91 -12.24
C SER A 251 -15.81 17.41 -13.68
N SER A 252 -14.93 17.84 -14.58
CA SER A 252 -14.95 17.42 -15.99
C SER A 252 -14.68 15.93 -16.14
N PHE A 253 -13.76 15.38 -15.32
CA PHE A 253 -13.48 13.94 -15.31
C PHE A 253 -14.73 13.12 -14.99
N TYR A 254 -15.52 13.51 -13.99
CA TYR A 254 -16.67 12.70 -13.57
C TYR A 254 -17.69 12.53 -14.70
N ASP A 255 -18.03 13.60 -15.40
CA ASP A 255 -18.99 13.55 -16.51
C ASP A 255 -18.45 12.75 -17.70
N LEU A 256 -17.17 12.93 -18.04
CA LEU A 256 -16.54 12.24 -19.17
C LEU A 256 -16.30 10.75 -18.90
N PHE A 257 -15.96 10.39 -17.66
CA PHE A 257 -15.59 9.02 -17.30
C PHE A 257 -16.81 8.15 -16.98
N TYR A 258 -17.85 8.69 -16.35
CA TYR A 258 -19.04 7.92 -15.97
C TYR A 258 -20.26 8.17 -16.87
N GLY A 259 -20.24 9.26 -17.65
CA GLY A 259 -21.32 9.70 -18.53
C GLY A 259 -22.37 10.55 -17.82
N PRO A 260 -23.36 11.08 -18.56
CA PRO A 260 -24.27 12.13 -18.10
C PRO A 260 -25.26 11.71 -17.00
N GLY A 261 -25.40 10.41 -16.73
CA GLY A 261 -26.21 9.89 -15.63
C GLY A 261 -25.50 9.88 -14.27
N ALA A 262 -24.20 10.22 -14.24
CA ALA A 262 -23.44 10.32 -13.00
C ALA A 262 -23.97 11.46 -12.12
N GLN A 263 -24.07 11.22 -10.82
CA GLN A 263 -24.60 12.18 -9.85
C GLN A 263 -23.70 12.26 -8.63
N ASN A 264 -23.39 13.49 -8.20
CA ASN A 264 -22.64 13.78 -6.97
C ASN A 264 -21.32 13.01 -6.83
N MET A 265 -20.63 12.73 -7.95
CA MET A 265 -19.38 11.98 -7.95
C MET A 265 -18.27 12.65 -7.14
N GLY A 266 -18.24 13.99 -7.08
CA GLY A 266 -17.29 14.70 -6.20
C GLY A 266 -17.48 14.35 -4.72
N ARG A 267 -18.73 14.24 -4.25
CA ARG A 267 -19.03 13.82 -2.87
C ARG A 267 -18.69 12.35 -2.65
N LEU A 268 -18.98 11.49 -3.63
CA LEU A 268 -18.63 10.06 -3.59
C LEU A 268 -17.11 9.87 -3.43
N TYR A 269 -16.30 10.53 -4.28
CA TYR A 269 -14.85 10.49 -4.19
C TYR A 269 -14.33 11.08 -2.87
N GLN A 270 -14.92 12.16 -2.40
CA GLN A 270 -14.58 12.75 -1.10
C GLN A 270 -14.78 11.75 0.03
N LEU A 271 -15.99 11.19 0.13
CA LEU A 271 -16.33 10.22 1.18
C LEU A 271 -15.42 8.99 1.10
N LEU A 272 -15.15 8.46 -0.09
CA LEU A 272 -14.28 7.28 -0.24
C LEU A 272 -12.83 7.58 0.19
N SER A 273 -12.27 8.73 -0.20
CA SER A 273 -10.94 9.17 0.28
C SER A 273 -10.92 9.35 1.80
N GLU A 274 -11.95 9.97 2.40
CA GLU A 274 -12.02 10.19 3.84
C GLU A 274 -12.17 8.86 4.60
N GLN A 275 -13.01 7.94 4.12
CA GLN A 275 -13.24 6.63 4.72
C GLN A 275 -11.97 5.75 4.70
N ALA A 276 -11.22 5.74 3.59
CA ALA A 276 -9.94 5.03 3.51
C ALA A 276 -8.90 5.60 4.50
N GLN A 277 -8.89 6.93 4.68
CA GLN A 277 -8.04 7.58 5.68
C GLN A 277 -8.46 7.26 7.11
N ILE A 278 -9.76 7.16 7.41
CA ILE A 278 -10.28 6.74 8.72
C ILE A 278 -9.96 5.26 8.97
N TRP A 279 -10.08 4.41 7.95
CA TRP A 279 -9.72 2.99 8.03
C TRP A 279 -8.27 2.83 8.47
N ASP A 280 -7.34 3.62 7.95
CA ASP A 280 -5.93 3.60 8.35
C ASP A 280 -5.71 4.20 9.75
N ASP A 281 -6.28 5.38 9.99
CA ASP A 281 -5.99 6.23 11.14
C ASP A 281 -6.59 5.72 12.46
N THR A 282 -7.64 4.90 12.39
CA THR A 282 -8.30 4.33 13.57
C THR A 282 -7.52 3.18 14.21
N TRP A 283 -6.44 2.71 13.60
CA TRP A 283 -5.57 1.67 14.14
C TRP A 283 -4.25 2.25 14.65
N GLU A 284 -3.64 1.56 15.61
CA GLU A 284 -2.31 1.90 16.13
C GLU A 284 -1.23 1.14 15.36
N THR A 285 0.00 1.64 15.38
CA THR A 285 1.16 0.91 14.83
C THR A 285 2.00 0.29 15.95
N SER A 286 2.46 -0.94 15.75
CA SER A 286 3.37 -1.64 16.66
C SER A 286 4.44 -2.43 15.92
N PRO A 287 5.62 -2.66 16.54
CA PRO A 287 6.60 -3.61 16.01
C PRO A 287 5.96 -4.98 15.72
N SER A 288 6.21 -5.52 14.54
CA SER A 288 5.70 -6.80 14.10
C SER A 288 6.43 -7.95 14.78
N SER A 289 5.66 -8.93 15.25
CA SER A 289 6.15 -10.26 15.65
C SER A 289 5.86 -11.33 14.59
N ALA A 290 5.13 -10.98 13.53
CA ALA A 290 4.64 -11.91 12.52
C ALA A 290 5.48 -11.94 11.23
N ARG A 291 6.38 -10.98 11.06
CA ARG A 291 7.13 -10.76 9.82
C ARG A 291 8.63 -10.77 10.06
N THR A 292 9.37 -11.12 9.00
CA THR A 292 10.82 -10.96 8.97
C THR A 292 11.18 -9.49 9.26
N PRO A 293 12.19 -9.23 10.10
CA PRO A 293 12.73 -7.89 10.30
C PRO A 293 13.18 -7.23 8.99
N ILE A 294 13.06 -5.90 8.92
CA ILE A 294 13.59 -5.08 7.83
C ILE A 294 15.10 -4.99 7.95
N TRP A 295 15.79 -5.32 6.86
CA TRP A 295 17.25 -5.40 6.76
C TRP A 295 17.91 -4.02 6.64
N GLY A 296 17.27 -3.07 5.97
CA GLY A 296 17.80 -1.72 5.79
C GLY A 296 16.73 -0.73 5.32
N ASN A 297 17.13 0.53 5.17
CA ASN A 297 16.32 1.57 4.54
C ASN A 297 17.19 2.45 3.62
N SER A 298 16.61 3.55 3.11
CA SER A 298 17.30 4.55 2.29
C SER A 298 18.57 5.13 2.91
N ASP A 299 18.70 5.11 4.24
CA ASP A 299 19.81 5.76 4.92
C ASP A 299 20.97 4.81 5.19
N ARG A 300 20.67 3.53 5.49
CA ARG A 300 21.66 2.54 5.93
C ARG A 300 21.12 1.12 5.96
N ILE A 301 22.07 0.19 6.01
CA ILE A 301 21.85 -1.20 6.44
C ILE A 301 21.72 -1.21 7.98
N PHE A 302 20.77 -1.97 8.52
CA PHE A 302 20.59 -2.11 9.97
C PHE A 302 21.40 -3.29 10.51
N ASP A 303 22.06 -3.08 11.65
CA ASP A 303 22.76 -4.11 12.39
C ASP A 303 22.44 -4.02 13.91
N PRO A 304 21.63 -4.93 14.46
CA PRO A 304 20.88 -5.98 13.76
C PRO A 304 19.69 -5.41 12.94
N PRO A 305 19.09 -6.21 12.02
CA PRO A 305 17.82 -5.89 11.37
C PRO A 305 16.74 -5.43 12.35
N LYS A 306 15.89 -4.49 11.92
CA LYS A 306 14.86 -3.88 12.78
C LYS A 306 13.50 -4.53 12.59
N PRO A 307 12.65 -4.65 13.63
CA PRO A 307 11.30 -5.15 13.44
C PRO A 307 10.54 -4.35 12.38
N ALA A 308 9.84 -5.04 11.48
CA ALA A 308 8.84 -4.41 10.61
C ALA A 308 7.69 -3.82 11.45
N ILE A 309 6.79 -3.05 10.84
CA ILE A 309 5.67 -2.39 11.55
C ILE A 309 4.34 -2.96 11.08
N ASP A 310 3.48 -3.38 12.02
CA ASP A 310 2.10 -3.79 11.73
C ASP A 310 1.09 -2.93 12.49
N GLN A 311 -0.16 -2.99 12.04
CA GLN A 311 -1.27 -2.30 12.69
C GLN A 311 -1.92 -3.21 13.74
N THR A 312 -2.35 -2.62 14.86
CA THR A 312 -3.11 -3.28 15.91
C THR A 312 -4.15 -2.35 16.54
N LEU A 313 -4.96 -2.89 17.44
CA LEU A 313 -5.85 -2.14 18.33
C LEU A 313 -5.51 -2.47 19.78
N PRO A 314 -5.80 -1.58 20.74
CA PRO A 314 -5.75 -1.94 22.16
C PRO A 314 -6.58 -3.22 22.41
N PRO A 315 -6.02 -4.25 23.07
CA PRO A 315 -6.75 -5.51 23.28
C PRO A 315 -7.86 -5.35 24.31
N LEU A 316 -8.99 -6.02 24.12
CA LEU A 316 -10.03 -6.10 25.16
C LEU A 316 -9.49 -6.82 26.42
N PRO A 317 -9.92 -6.45 27.63
CA PRO A 317 -9.58 -7.22 28.83
C PRO A 317 -10.25 -8.59 28.79
N VAL A 318 -9.56 -9.61 29.31
CA VAL A 318 -10.16 -10.91 29.60
C VAL A 318 -10.72 -10.87 31.03
N PRO A 319 -12.00 -11.20 31.27
CA PRO A 319 -12.57 -11.19 32.61
C PRO A 319 -11.92 -12.27 33.51
N SER A 320 -11.80 -11.97 34.80
CA SER A 320 -11.24 -12.92 35.77
C SER A 320 -12.16 -14.14 35.95
N ALA A 321 -11.59 -15.34 36.11
CA ALA A 321 -12.39 -16.56 36.32
C ALA A 321 -13.15 -16.58 37.65
N ALA A 322 -12.69 -15.82 38.66
CA ALA A 322 -13.25 -15.87 40.02
C ALA A 322 -14.52 -15.04 40.17
N ASN A 323 -14.56 -13.85 39.56
CA ASN A 323 -15.64 -12.87 39.76
C ASN A 323 -15.97 -12.06 38.50
N LEU A 324 -15.47 -12.49 37.34
CA LEU A 324 -15.64 -11.82 36.05
C LEU A 324 -15.15 -10.37 36.03
N ALA A 325 -14.29 -9.97 36.97
CA ALA A 325 -13.75 -8.62 37.01
C ALA A 325 -12.87 -8.34 35.79
N ILE A 326 -13.03 -7.16 35.20
CA ILE A 326 -12.16 -6.66 34.14
C ILE A 326 -11.05 -5.77 34.70
N SER A 327 -9.88 -5.82 34.09
CA SER A 327 -8.71 -5.05 34.53
C SER A 327 -8.77 -3.57 34.14
N ARG A 328 -9.59 -3.20 33.15
CA ARG A 328 -9.69 -1.85 32.60
C ARG A 328 -10.98 -1.61 31.83
N ASP A 329 -11.36 -0.35 31.66
CA ASP A 329 -12.51 0.08 30.86
C ASP A 329 -12.06 0.44 29.44
N TRP A 330 -12.09 -0.55 28.54
CA TRP A 330 -11.64 -0.37 27.16
C TRP A 330 -12.47 0.69 26.43
N MET A 331 -13.79 0.72 26.65
CA MET A 331 -14.68 1.70 26.00
C MET A 331 -14.26 3.12 26.36
N LYS A 332 -13.99 3.39 27.65
CA LYS A 332 -13.53 4.70 28.11
C LYS A 332 -12.16 5.08 27.54
N GLU A 333 -11.21 4.14 27.53
CA GLU A 333 -9.87 4.34 26.95
C GLU A 333 -9.92 4.68 25.45
N ASN A 334 -10.95 4.20 24.75
CA ASN A 334 -11.08 4.31 23.30
C ASN A 334 -12.27 5.17 22.85
N ALA A 335 -12.79 6.03 23.74
CA ALA A 335 -13.98 6.85 23.50
C ALA A 335 -13.87 7.70 22.22
N ARG A 336 -12.70 8.30 21.98
CA ARG A 336 -12.46 9.09 20.75
C ARG A 336 -12.50 8.23 19.48
N ARG A 337 -11.95 7.02 19.53
CA ARG A 337 -11.98 6.09 18.39
C ARG A 337 -13.42 5.65 18.07
N LEU A 338 -14.22 5.40 19.12
CA LEU A 338 -15.64 5.07 19.00
C LEU A 338 -16.46 6.23 18.41
N GLU A 339 -16.20 7.47 18.84
CA GLU A 339 -16.85 8.67 18.30
C GLU A 339 -16.57 8.86 16.80
N ILE A 340 -15.30 8.70 16.39
CA ILE A 340 -14.90 8.74 14.99
C ILE A 340 -15.62 7.64 14.21
N ALA A 341 -15.60 6.41 14.73
CA ALA A 341 -16.22 5.27 14.04
C ALA A 341 -17.73 5.45 13.84
N ALA A 342 -18.44 5.92 14.87
CA ALA A 342 -19.88 6.17 14.81
C ALA A 342 -20.24 7.26 13.79
N THR A 343 -19.47 8.37 13.77
CA THR A 343 -19.68 9.46 12.81
C THR A 343 -19.41 8.98 11.38
N ALA A 344 -18.30 8.27 11.19
CA ALA A 344 -17.90 7.75 9.89
C ALA A 344 -18.86 6.68 9.35
N LEU A 345 -19.54 5.92 10.22
CA LEU A 345 -20.51 4.92 9.79
C LEU A 345 -21.75 5.56 9.14
N THR A 346 -22.24 6.68 9.70
CA THR A 346 -23.32 7.47 9.09
C THR A 346 -22.92 7.99 7.70
N GLU A 347 -21.68 8.45 7.54
CA GLU A 347 -21.17 8.89 6.23
C GLU A 347 -20.93 7.73 5.27
N ASN A 348 -20.64 6.54 5.80
CA ASN A 348 -20.55 5.32 5.01
C ASN A 348 -21.92 4.93 4.43
N ASP A 349 -23.02 5.14 5.19
CA ASP A 349 -24.37 4.97 4.66
C ASP A 349 -24.63 5.90 3.46
N GLU A 350 -24.26 7.20 3.57
CA GLU A 350 -24.34 8.16 2.46
C GLU A 350 -23.51 7.69 1.24
N LEU A 351 -22.28 7.22 1.49
CA LEU A 351 -21.40 6.71 0.44
C LEU A 351 -22.01 5.50 -0.28
N LEU A 352 -22.58 4.54 0.46
CA LEU A 352 -23.23 3.37 -0.12
C LEU A 352 -24.45 3.77 -0.96
N ASP A 353 -25.27 4.69 -0.47
CA ASP A 353 -26.43 5.19 -1.23
C ASP A 353 -25.99 5.87 -2.53
N LEU A 354 -24.94 6.71 -2.49
CA LEU A 354 -24.36 7.33 -3.68
C LEU A 354 -23.81 6.29 -4.67
N LEU A 355 -23.13 5.26 -4.18
CA LEU A 355 -22.61 4.17 -5.01
C LEU A 355 -23.74 3.38 -5.68
N TYR A 356 -24.76 2.97 -4.93
CA TYR A 356 -25.91 2.23 -5.48
C TYR A 356 -26.76 3.08 -6.44
N ALA A 357 -26.91 4.38 -6.18
CA ALA A 357 -27.57 5.29 -7.10
C ALA A 357 -26.80 5.40 -8.41
N ASN A 358 -25.48 5.65 -8.35
CA ASN A 358 -24.66 5.77 -9.55
C ASN A 358 -24.53 4.45 -10.31
N LEU A 359 -24.42 3.30 -9.63
CA LEU A 359 -24.40 1.98 -10.28
C LEU A 359 -25.62 1.72 -11.19
N LYS A 360 -26.76 2.35 -10.91
CA LYS A 360 -27.98 2.24 -11.73
C LYS A 360 -28.01 3.24 -12.90
N ASN A 361 -27.28 4.35 -12.79
CA ASN A 361 -27.47 5.52 -13.64
C ASN A 361 -26.28 5.82 -14.57
N VAL A 362 -25.05 5.41 -14.21
CA VAL A 362 -23.88 5.63 -15.06
C VAL A 362 -23.97 4.80 -16.34
N SER A 363 -23.47 5.36 -17.43
CA SER A 363 -23.47 4.69 -18.74
C SER A 363 -22.11 4.11 -19.11
N HIS A 364 -21.05 4.51 -18.40
CA HIS A 364 -19.67 4.09 -18.65
C HIS A 364 -18.99 3.66 -17.34
N ASN A 365 -18.00 2.78 -17.47
CA ASN A 365 -17.08 2.40 -16.39
C ASN A 365 -17.77 1.94 -15.10
N GLN A 366 -18.93 1.27 -15.20
CA GLN A 366 -19.69 0.78 -14.04
C GLN A 366 -18.85 -0.11 -13.10
N TYR A 367 -17.97 -0.96 -13.66
CA TYR A 367 -17.06 -1.80 -12.88
C TYR A 367 -16.16 -1.00 -11.92
N ASN A 368 -15.83 0.25 -12.27
CA ASN A 368 -15.10 1.14 -11.39
C ASN A 368 -15.85 1.39 -10.06
N LEU A 369 -17.16 1.59 -10.14
CA LEU A 369 -18.02 1.78 -8.97
C LEU A 369 -18.22 0.48 -8.18
N GLU A 370 -18.19 -0.68 -8.83
CA GLU A 370 -18.21 -1.98 -8.13
C GLU A 370 -16.95 -2.16 -7.29
N VAL A 371 -15.79 -1.79 -7.82
CA VAL A 371 -14.54 -1.75 -7.04
C VAL A 371 -14.67 -0.78 -5.86
N PHE A 372 -15.23 0.42 -6.07
CA PHE A 372 -15.43 1.38 -4.99
C PHE A 372 -16.40 0.88 -3.93
N LEU A 373 -17.45 0.18 -4.32
CA LEU A 373 -18.40 -0.46 -3.40
C LEU A 373 -17.71 -1.52 -2.54
N SER A 374 -16.85 -2.35 -3.13
CA SER A 374 -16.08 -3.33 -2.37
C SER A 374 -15.12 -2.68 -1.36
N ILE A 375 -14.49 -1.54 -1.70
CA ILE A 375 -13.65 -0.76 -0.79
C ILE A 375 -14.48 -0.13 0.34
N ALA A 376 -15.63 0.47 0.00
CA ALA A 376 -16.56 1.02 0.99
C ALA A 376 -17.02 -0.04 1.99
N GLY A 377 -17.19 -1.29 1.54
CA GLY A 377 -17.48 -2.45 2.39
C GLY A 377 -16.36 -2.82 3.37
N LEU A 378 -15.09 -2.80 2.92
CA LEU A 378 -13.93 -2.98 3.80
C LEU A 378 -13.83 -1.86 4.85
N CYS A 379 -14.06 -0.60 4.44
CA CYS A 379 -14.13 0.53 5.35
C CYS A 379 -15.24 0.35 6.38
N ARG A 380 -16.45 -0.01 5.93
CA ARG A 380 -17.62 -0.22 6.79
C ARG A 380 -17.36 -1.29 7.83
N GLN A 381 -16.85 -2.45 7.42
CA GLN A 381 -16.60 -3.56 8.33
C GLN A 381 -15.61 -3.17 9.43
N ASN A 382 -14.58 -2.37 9.12
CA ASN A 382 -13.68 -1.83 10.12
C ASN A 382 -14.40 -0.94 11.16
N LEU A 383 -15.30 -0.07 10.70
CA LEU A 383 -16.07 0.81 11.58
C LEU A 383 -16.99 0.01 12.49
N GLU A 384 -17.71 -0.96 11.93
CA GLU A 384 -18.56 -1.89 12.67
C GLU A 384 -17.76 -2.68 13.71
N MET A 385 -16.59 -3.23 13.33
CA MET A 385 -15.69 -3.91 14.26
C MET A 385 -15.31 -3.02 15.45
N ILE A 386 -14.91 -1.78 15.22
CA ILE A 386 -14.52 -0.86 16.31
C ILE A 386 -15.68 -0.60 17.27
N LEU A 387 -16.88 -0.36 16.75
CA LEU A 387 -18.08 -0.14 17.57
C LEU A 387 -18.47 -1.39 18.36
N GLU A 388 -18.34 -2.56 17.73
CA GLU A 388 -18.65 -3.84 18.34
C GLU A 388 -17.65 -4.24 19.43
N LEU A 389 -16.36 -3.89 19.29
CA LEU A 389 -15.41 -3.98 20.40
C LEU A 389 -15.85 -3.10 21.58
N GLY A 390 -16.42 -1.92 21.31
CA GLY A 390 -17.05 -1.07 22.32
C GLY A 390 -18.23 -1.76 23.01
N GLN A 391 -19.14 -2.35 22.23
CA GLN A 391 -20.28 -3.13 22.75
C GLN A 391 -19.81 -4.31 23.61
N MET A 392 -18.80 -5.05 23.15
CA MET A 392 -18.21 -6.16 23.91
C MET A 392 -17.64 -5.67 25.24
N SER A 393 -16.95 -4.52 25.26
CA SER A 393 -16.49 -3.92 26.52
C SER A 393 -17.63 -3.55 27.47
N GLU A 394 -18.79 -3.12 26.96
CA GLU A 394 -19.98 -2.85 27.78
C GLU A 394 -20.57 -4.14 28.35
N LEU A 395 -20.70 -5.18 27.53
CA LEU A 395 -21.19 -6.50 27.95
C LEU A 395 -20.31 -7.11 29.05
N LEU A 396 -18.99 -6.93 28.99
CA LEU A 396 -18.09 -7.34 30.07
C LEU A 396 -18.36 -6.59 31.39
N LYS A 397 -18.67 -5.29 31.32
CA LYS A 397 -19.05 -4.50 32.51
C LYS A 397 -20.40 -4.93 33.08
N THR A 398 -21.38 -5.19 32.21
CA THR A 398 -22.69 -5.74 32.60
C THR A 398 -22.51 -7.06 33.32
N ALA A 399 -21.66 -7.96 32.79
CA ALA A 399 -21.36 -9.22 33.45
C ALA A 399 -20.78 -9.02 34.86
N GLN A 400 -19.77 -8.15 35.01
CA GLN A 400 -19.19 -7.84 36.32
C GLN A 400 -20.21 -7.21 37.30
N ALA A 401 -21.08 -6.33 36.81
CA ALA A 401 -22.13 -5.72 37.62
C ALA A 401 -23.17 -6.76 38.08
N ALA A 402 -23.58 -7.67 37.20
CA ALA A 402 -24.49 -8.77 37.52
C ALA A 402 -23.90 -9.70 38.59
N VAL A 403 -22.60 -10.01 38.52
CA VAL A 403 -21.89 -10.75 39.61
C VAL A 403 -22.01 -10.01 40.94
N SER A 404 -21.83 -8.69 40.94
CA SER A 404 -21.90 -7.86 42.16
C SER A 404 -23.32 -7.81 42.75
N GLN A 405 -24.34 -8.05 41.93
CA GLN A 405 -25.75 -8.13 42.33
C GLN A 405 -26.22 -9.56 42.66
N GLY A 406 -25.33 -10.55 42.52
CA GLY A 406 -25.65 -11.97 42.74
C GLY A 406 -26.45 -12.62 41.61
N ASN A 407 -26.54 -11.98 40.43
CA ASN A 407 -27.25 -12.51 39.28
C ASN A 407 -26.31 -13.29 38.34
N ALA A 408 -26.02 -14.54 38.71
CA ALA A 408 -25.07 -15.37 37.97
C ALA A 408 -25.53 -15.71 36.53
N SER A 409 -26.84 -15.85 36.29
CA SER A 409 -27.39 -16.14 34.96
C SER A 409 -27.20 -14.95 34.01
N GLU A 410 -27.55 -13.74 34.45
CA GLU A 410 -27.35 -12.52 33.64
C GLU A 410 -25.87 -12.27 33.34
N ALA A 411 -24.98 -12.62 34.28
CA ALA A 411 -23.55 -12.49 34.07
C ALA A 411 -23.03 -13.40 32.95
N ILE A 412 -23.45 -14.67 32.91
CA ILE A 412 -23.04 -15.60 31.83
C ILE A 412 -23.71 -15.27 30.50
N GLU A 413 -24.97 -14.80 30.51
CA GLU A 413 -25.69 -14.37 29.29
C GLU A 413 -24.98 -13.18 28.64
N SER A 414 -24.53 -12.20 29.43
CA SER A 414 -23.75 -11.05 28.94
C SER A 414 -22.42 -11.48 28.30
N LEU A 415 -21.71 -12.43 28.90
CA LEU A 415 -20.48 -12.99 28.29
C LEU A 415 -20.78 -13.80 27.02
N ASP A 416 -21.90 -14.51 26.98
CA ASP A 416 -22.32 -15.27 25.82
C ASP A 416 -22.64 -14.36 24.64
N GLU A 417 -23.27 -13.21 24.89
CA GLU A 417 -23.49 -12.16 23.90
C GLU A 417 -22.16 -11.56 23.41
N ALA A 418 -21.21 -11.27 24.30
CA ALA A 418 -19.90 -10.75 23.90
C ALA A 418 -19.13 -11.72 22.99
N LEU A 419 -19.17 -13.01 23.29
CA LEU A 419 -18.59 -14.07 22.44
C LEU A 419 -19.33 -14.19 21.08
N ASN A 420 -20.65 -14.03 21.06
CA ASN A 420 -21.44 -14.02 19.83
C ASN A 420 -21.11 -12.82 18.94
N THR A 421 -20.91 -11.63 19.55
CA THR A 421 -20.49 -10.41 18.85
C THR A 421 -19.12 -10.60 18.21
N ALA A 422 -18.15 -11.21 18.90
CA ALA A 422 -16.84 -11.54 18.33
C ALA A 422 -16.94 -12.47 17.10
N ALA A 423 -17.80 -13.48 17.17
CA ALA A 423 -18.07 -14.35 16.01
C ALA A 423 -18.78 -13.61 14.86
N GLY A 424 -19.62 -12.61 15.19
CA GLY A 424 -20.24 -11.71 14.22
C GLY A 424 -19.21 -10.87 13.46
N ILE A 425 -18.24 -10.29 14.18
CA ILE A 425 -17.12 -9.52 13.60
C ILE A 425 -16.39 -10.37 12.56
N GLN A 426 -16.06 -11.61 12.90
CA GLN A 426 -15.40 -12.54 11.99
C GLN A 426 -16.20 -12.76 10.70
N ARG A 427 -17.51 -13.06 10.82
CA ARG A 427 -18.36 -13.31 9.64
C ARG A 427 -18.43 -12.09 8.72
N ARG A 428 -18.58 -10.88 9.29
CA ARG A 428 -18.58 -9.64 8.52
C ARG A 428 -17.25 -9.38 7.83
N ARG A 429 -16.13 -9.57 8.53
CA ARG A 429 -14.77 -9.48 7.95
C ARG A 429 -14.61 -10.41 6.76
N ASN A 430 -14.97 -11.68 6.92
CA ASN A 430 -14.85 -12.68 5.86
C ASN A 430 -15.73 -12.30 4.66
N ARG A 431 -16.95 -11.82 4.91
CA ARG A 431 -17.84 -11.33 3.84
C ARG A 431 -17.25 -10.14 3.08
N ALA A 432 -16.74 -9.13 3.77
CA ALA A 432 -16.11 -7.98 3.14
C ALA A 432 -14.89 -8.38 2.30
N LEU A 433 -14.06 -9.31 2.81
CA LEU A 433 -12.95 -9.89 2.04
C LEU A 433 -13.45 -10.63 0.79
N GLN A 434 -14.49 -11.45 0.90
CA GLN A 434 -15.02 -12.18 -0.25
C GLN A 434 -15.59 -11.25 -1.31
N ASP A 435 -16.29 -10.18 -0.91
CA ASP A 435 -16.85 -9.20 -1.85
C ASP A 435 -15.76 -8.44 -2.59
N ALA A 436 -14.70 -8.02 -1.90
CA ALA A 436 -13.50 -7.44 -2.52
C ALA A 436 -12.80 -8.43 -3.46
N THR A 437 -12.54 -9.65 -2.99
CA THR A 437 -11.85 -10.69 -3.77
C THR A 437 -12.62 -11.05 -5.04
N THR A 438 -13.94 -11.26 -4.92
CA THR A 438 -14.82 -11.59 -6.05
C THR A 438 -14.87 -10.46 -7.08
N THR A 439 -14.83 -9.22 -6.62
CA THR A 439 -14.86 -8.06 -7.51
C THR A 439 -13.52 -7.89 -8.21
N TRP A 440 -12.40 -7.85 -7.46
CA TRP A 440 -11.09 -7.50 -7.98
C TRP A 440 -10.54 -8.58 -8.93
N TYR A 441 -10.78 -9.86 -8.62
CA TYR A 441 -10.36 -10.98 -9.48
C TYR A 441 -11.14 -11.10 -10.80
N ARG A 442 -12.11 -10.22 -11.07
CA ARG A 442 -12.68 -10.11 -12.43
C ARG A 442 -11.65 -9.54 -13.42
N THR A 443 -10.74 -8.70 -12.95
CA THR A 443 -9.70 -8.09 -13.80
C THR A 443 -8.27 -8.38 -13.35
N TRP A 444 -8.09 -8.96 -12.16
CA TRP A 444 -6.80 -9.39 -11.65
C TRP A 444 -6.60 -10.89 -11.84
N PHE A 445 -5.38 -11.29 -12.19
CA PHE A 445 -4.97 -12.68 -12.12
C PHE A 445 -4.68 -13.05 -10.66
N PRO A 446 -5.35 -14.07 -10.10
CA PRO A 446 -5.14 -14.45 -8.71
C PRO A 446 -3.74 -15.04 -8.52
N ARG A 447 -3.04 -14.59 -7.48
CA ARG A 447 -1.86 -15.30 -6.97
C ARG A 447 -2.34 -16.41 -6.04
N VAL A 448 -1.86 -17.62 -6.31
CA VAL A 448 -2.25 -18.82 -5.56
C VAL A 448 -1.00 -19.53 -5.06
N PRO A 449 -1.10 -20.33 -3.98
CA PRO A 449 0.06 -21.05 -3.42
C PRO A 449 0.70 -21.99 -4.43
N GLU A 450 -0.09 -22.59 -5.32
CA GLU A 450 0.36 -23.48 -6.37
C GLU A 450 -0.51 -23.36 -7.62
N ALA A 451 0.12 -23.27 -8.79
CA ALA A 451 -0.55 -23.32 -10.09
C ALA A 451 0.40 -23.89 -11.14
N ASN A 452 -0.13 -24.63 -12.12
CA ASN A 452 0.62 -25.15 -13.26
C ASN A 452 1.90 -25.93 -12.85
N GLY A 453 1.82 -26.72 -11.77
CA GLY A 453 2.95 -27.48 -11.24
C GLY A 453 4.06 -26.64 -10.60
N ARG A 454 3.80 -25.35 -10.31
CA ARG A 454 4.75 -24.43 -9.68
C ARG A 454 4.18 -23.94 -8.36
N ARG A 455 5.01 -23.98 -7.32
CA ARG A 455 4.71 -23.40 -6.01
C ARG A 455 5.16 -21.95 -5.95
N TYR A 456 4.29 -21.05 -5.49
CA TYR A 456 4.63 -19.64 -5.29
C TYR A 456 5.59 -19.49 -4.10
N LEU A 457 6.71 -18.83 -4.32
CA LEU A 457 7.67 -18.48 -3.27
C LEU A 457 7.20 -17.19 -2.58
N ASN A 458 6.48 -17.36 -1.47
CA ASN A 458 6.00 -16.25 -0.64
C ASN A 458 7.10 -15.74 0.29
N GLN A 459 7.87 -14.76 -0.19
CA GLN A 459 8.90 -14.07 0.57
C GLN A 459 8.77 -12.57 0.27
N VAL A 460 8.85 -11.77 1.33
CA VAL A 460 8.79 -10.31 1.26
C VAL A 460 10.13 -9.72 0.81
N ASP A 461 10.11 -8.47 0.39
CA ASP A 461 11.31 -7.68 0.17
C ASP A 461 11.98 -7.36 1.53
N ASP A 462 13.31 -7.44 1.60
CA ASP A 462 14.05 -7.28 2.84
C ASP A 462 14.21 -5.79 3.26
N VAL A 463 13.91 -4.83 2.37
CA VAL A 463 14.11 -3.38 2.57
C VAL A 463 12.78 -2.62 2.50
N LYS A 464 11.94 -2.93 1.50
CA LYS A 464 10.65 -2.27 1.27
C LYS A 464 9.48 -3.11 1.76
N ASP A 465 8.45 -2.45 2.30
CA ASP A 465 7.27 -3.12 2.83
C ASP A 465 6.05 -2.93 1.93
N HIS A 466 6.00 -3.69 0.83
CA HIS A 466 4.81 -3.70 -0.03
C HIS A 466 3.72 -4.58 0.62
N ARG A 467 2.61 -3.97 1.06
CA ARG A 467 1.51 -4.65 1.75
C ARG A 467 0.96 -5.87 0.99
N PRO A 468 0.73 -5.83 -0.33
CA PRO A 468 0.20 -6.99 -1.04
C PRO A 468 1.16 -8.18 -1.09
N VAL A 469 2.46 -8.06 -0.79
CA VAL A 469 3.35 -9.25 -0.74
C VAL A 469 3.38 -9.94 0.63
N ARG A 470 2.69 -9.39 1.65
CA ARG A 470 2.63 -10.00 2.99
C ARG A 470 1.83 -11.30 3.00
N THR A 471 0.90 -11.47 2.06
CA THR A 471 0.11 -12.69 1.86
C THR A 471 0.18 -13.12 0.40
N VAL A 472 -0.15 -14.39 0.14
CA VAL A 472 -0.20 -14.91 -1.23
C VAL A 472 -1.38 -14.32 -2.00
N ASP A 473 -2.55 -14.27 -1.37
CA ASP A 473 -3.82 -13.84 -1.94
C ASP A 473 -4.27 -12.47 -1.39
N MET A 474 -5.54 -12.11 -1.60
CA MET A 474 -6.15 -10.85 -1.16
C MET A 474 -6.31 -10.72 0.37
N THR A 475 -5.93 -11.73 1.17
CA THR A 475 -6.02 -11.63 2.64
C THR A 475 -5.16 -10.50 3.23
N TYR A 476 -4.24 -9.91 2.45
CA TYR A 476 -3.53 -8.69 2.87
C TYR A 476 -4.49 -7.53 3.21
N LEU A 477 -5.68 -7.49 2.59
CA LEU A 477 -6.70 -6.47 2.84
C LEU A 477 -7.25 -6.48 4.27
N ILE A 478 -7.22 -7.66 4.92
CA ILE A 478 -7.67 -7.85 6.31
C ILE A 478 -6.52 -8.31 7.23
N TYR A 479 -5.27 -8.20 6.77
CA TYR A 479 -4.10 -8.75 7.46
C TYR A 479 -3.95 -8.26 8.90
N ARG A 480 -4.21 -6.96 9.12
CA ARG A 480 -4.19 -6.35 10.45
C ARG A 480 -5.18 -7.00 11.43
N GLU A 481 -6.33 -7.43 10.95
CA GLU A 481 -7.31 -8.15 11.76
C GLU A 481 -6.85 -9.58 12.04
N LEU A 482 -6.24 -10.27 11.06
CA LEU A 482 -5.70 -11.62 11.28
C LEU A 482 -4.59 -11.66 12.34
N LEU A 483 -3.89 -10.54 12.57
CA LEU A 483 -2.91 -10.38 13.63
C LEU A 483 -3.52 -9.93 14.97
N TYR A 484 -4.70 -9.29 14.95
CA TYR A 484 -5.37 -8.85 16.18
C TYR A 484 -5.78 -10.06 17.04
N PRO A 485 -5.45 -10.10 18.35
CA PRO A 485 -5.59 -11.31 19.18
C PRO A 485 -7.03 -11.55 19.68
N LEU A 486 -8.04 -11.36 18.82
CA LEU A 486 -9.44 -11.55 19.22
C LEU A 486 -9.78 -13.03 19.49
N GLY A 487 -9.11 -13.95 18.79
CA GLY A 487 -9.22 -15.39 19.07
C GLY A 487 -8.74 -15.77 20.47
N ASP A 488 -7.59 -15.22 20.89
CA ASP A 488 -7.04 -15.44 22.23
C ASP A 488 -7.95 -14.82 23.31
N TRP A 489 -8.47 -13.61 23.06
CA TRP A 489 -9.46 -12.97 23.93
C TRP A 489 -10.71 -13.83 24.07
N ALA A 490 -11.24 -14.39 22.97
CA ALA A 490 -12.44 -15.22 22.99
C ALA A 490 -12.21 -16.52 23.77
N ALA A 491 -11.05 -17.16 23.57
CA ALA A 491 -10.67 -18.37 24.31
C ALA A 491 -10.54 -18.10 25.82
N GLY A 492 -9.86 -17.00 26.20
CA GLY A 492 -9.73 -16.59 27.59
C GLY A 492 -11.07 -16.26 28.24
N THR A 493 -11.93 -15.53 27.53
CA THR A 493 -13.26 -15.14 28.01
C THR A 493 -14.17 -16.35 28.17
N LEU A 494 -14.16 -17.30 27.22
CA LEU A 494 -14.89 -18.56 27.32
C LEU A 494 -14.43 -19.39 28.53
N ALA A 495 -13.11 -19.47 28.76
CA ALA A 495 -12.57 -20.19 29.91
C ALA A 495 -13.03 -19.57 31.24
N ALA A 496 -12.98 -18.24 31.36
CA ALA A 496 -13.48 -17.52 32.54
C ALA A 496 -15.00 -17.72 32.73
N ARG A 497 -15.78 -17.60 31.65
CA ARG A 497 -17.22 -17.83 31.62
C ARG A 497 -17.58 -19.24 32.09
N ASN A 498 -16.91 -20.28 31.59
CA ASN A 498 -17.19 -21.67 31.97
C ASN A 498 -16.71 -21.99 33.39
N ALA A 499 -15.61 -21.39 33.85
CA ALA A 499 -15.18 -21.51 35.25
C ALA A 499 -16.21 -20.91 36.21
N TYR A 500 -16.72 -19.72 35.89
CA TYR A 500 -17.78 -19.06 36.65
C TYR A 500 -19.09 -19.87 36.60
N ALA A 501 -19.49 -20.37 35.43
CA ALA A 501 -20.67 -21.22 35.28
C ALA A 501 -20.60 -22.47 36.17
N ARG A 502 -19.47 -23.19 36.18
CA ARG A 502 -19.25 -24.35 37.06
C ARG A 502 -19.39 -23.98 38.55
N ALA A 503 -18.79 -22.87 38.97
CA ALA A 503 -18.85 -22.42 40.35
C ALA A 503 -20.29 -22.09 40.81
N HIS A 504 -21.14 -21.68 39.86
CA HIS A 504 -22.54 -21.31 40.10
C HIS A 504 -23.55 -22.37 39.63
N GLN A 505 -23.11 -23.59 39.26
CA GLN A 505 -23.97 -24.69 38.80
C GLN A 505 -24.82 -24.35 37.56
N LEU A 506 -24.28 -23.51 36.68
CA LEU A 506 -24.89 -23.13 35.40
C LEU A 506 -24.30 -23.93 34.23
N PRO A 507 -25.02 -24.09 33.11
CA PRO A 507 -24.53 -24.81 31.94
C PRO A 507 -23.25 -24.21 31.37
N GLU A 508 -22.30 -25.06 30.98
CA GLU A 508 -21.13 -24.65 30.22
C GLU A 508 -21.48 -24.37 28.76
N ARG A 509 -20.70 -23.50 28.13
CA ARG A 509 -20.77 -23.24 26.70
C ARG A 509 -19.68 -24.00 25.97
N GLU A 510 -20.05 -24.66 24.88
CA GLU A 510 -19.12 -25.28 23.93
C GLU A 510 -18.84 -24.34 22.74
N GLY A 511 -17.77 -24.65 22.00
CA GLY A 511 -17.36 -23.93 20.78
C GLY A 511 -16.30 -22.86 21.04
N GLY A 512 -15.52 -22.55 20.00
CA GLY A 512 -14.45 -21.54 20.05
C GLY A 512 -14.43 -20.66 18.80
N LEU A 513 -13.77 -19.52 18.88
CA LEU A 513 -13.61 -18.60 17.75
C LEU A 513 -12.33 -18.95 16.98
N ASN A 514 -12.44 -19.56 15.81
CA ASN A 514 -11.30 -19.73 14.91
C ASN A 514 -10.99 -18.42 14.18
N TRP A 515 -10.52 -17.39 14.89
CA TRP A 515 -10.42 -16.03 14.38
C TRP A 515 -9.64 -15.88 13.07
N LYS A 516 -8.66 -16.75 12.80
CA LYS A 516 -7.85 -16.71 11.58
C LYS A 516 -8.52 -17.34 10.36
N ASP A 517 -9.66 -18.00 10.52
CA ASP A 517 -10.43 -18.56 9.41
C ASP A 517 -11.08 -17.45 8.58
N THR A 518 -10.84 -17.52 7.27
CA THR A 518 -11.33 -16.59 6.25
C THR A 518 -12.40 -17.19 5.34
N THR A 519 -12.84 -18.43 5.61
CA THR A 519 -13.92 -19.08 4.86
C THR A 519 -15.30 -18.53 5.25
N ILE A 520 -16.29 -18.68 4.35
CA ILE A 520 -17.69 -18.25 4.53
C ILE A 520 -18.62 -19.45 4.51
#